data_AF-A0A452GQR3-F1
#
_entry.id   AF-A0A452GQR3-F1
#
_cell.length_a   1.000
_cell.length_b   1.000
_cell.length_c   1.000
_cell.angle_alpha   90.00
_cell.angle_beta   90.00
_cell.angle_gamma   90.00
#
_symmetry.space_group_name_H-M   'P 1'
#
loop_
_entity.id
_entity.type
_entity.pdbx_description
1 polymer ?
#
loop_
_entity_poly.entity_id
_entity_poly.type
_entity_poly.pdbx_seq_one_letter_code
_entity_poly.pdbx_strand_id
1 'polypeptide(L)' 'LYASAFGHNDVSCHFRYILVRMVSAAGTGYCYNIKRARLQEKLVLLKYDPIGKNLRH' A
#
# COMPACT_ATOMS: atom_id res chain seq x y z
N LEU A 1 -4.01 6.27 -2.87
CA LEU A 1 -3.44 4.90 -2.84
C LEU A 1 -4.18 4.10 -1.76
N TYR A 2 -4.64 2.88 -2.04
CA TYR A 2 -5.35 2.00 -1.10
C TYR A 2 -4.51 0.78 -0.71
N ALA A 3 -4.59 0.34 0.54
CA ALA A 3 -3.90 -0.87 0.99
C ALA A 3 -4.51 -2.14 0.38
N SER A 4 -3.68 -2.90 -0.33
CA SER A 4 -3.91 -4.32 -0.65
C SER A 4 -2.97 -5.16 0.21
N ALA A 5 -3.51 -6.07 1.01
CA ALA A 5 -2.70 -6.92 1.88
C ALA A 5 -2.01 -7.99 1.02
N PHE A 6 -0.69 -7.98 0.97
CA PHE A 6 0.09 -9.12 0.49
C PHE A 6 0.56 -9.86 1.73
N GLY A 7 -0.03 -11.01 2.01
CA GLY A 7 0.28 -11.79 3.19
C GLY A 7 1.64 -12.46 3.06
N HIS A 8 2.72 -11.75 3.38
CA HIS A 8 3.96 -12.41 3.77
C HIS A 8 3.98 -12.47 5.29
N ASN A 9 3.59 -13.63 5.82
CA ASN A 9 3.65 -13.94 7.24
C ASN A 9 5.14 -14.08 7.60
N ASP A 10 5.76 -13.00 8.04
CA ASP A 10 6.97 -13.15 8.84
C ASP A 10 6.56 -13.91 10.10
N VAL A 11 7.25 -15.01 10.38
CA VAL A 11 6.86 -16.06 11.32
C VAL A 11 7.39 -15.72 12.71
N SER A 12 6.63 -14.96 13.49
CA SER A 12 6.88 -14.73 14.92
C SER A 12 5.67 -14.05 15.54
N CYS A 13 5.12 -14.65 16.57
CA CYS A 13 3.87 -14.27 17.25
C CYS A 13 3.94 -12.93 18.02
N HIS A 14 4.92 -12.07 17.72
CA HIS A 14 5.08 -10.72 18.27
C HIS A 14 4.88 -9.59 17.23
N PHE A 15 4.41 -9.89 16.01
CA PHE A 15 4.33 -8.90 14.93
C PHE A 15 3.11 -7.97 15.03
N ARG A 16 3.33 -6.82 15.65
CA ARG A 16 2.40 -5.68 15.67
C ARG A 16 2.18 -5.07 14.29
N TYR A 17 3.08 -5.29 13.33
CA TYR A 17 3.09 -4.66 12.01
C TYR A 17 3.11 -5.69 10.88
N ILE A 18 2.35 -5.40 9.82
CA ILE A 18 2.29 -6.17 8.57
C ILE A 18 2.78 -5.31 7.41
N LEU A 19 3.46 -5.94 6.46
CA LEU A 19 3.80 -5.30 5.20
C LEU A 19 2.56 -5.30 4.30
N VAL A 20 2.22 -4.14 3.75
CA VAL A 20 1.13 -4.00 2.78
C VAL A 20 1.61 -3.34 1.52
N ARG A 21 0.99 -3.75 0.41
CA ARG A 21 1.20 -3.14 -0.90
C ARG A 21 0.08 -2.15 -1.13
N MET A 22 0.43 -0.89 -1.19
CA MET A 22 -0.51 0.19 -1.47
C MET A 22 -0.60 0.38 -2.98
N VAL A 23 -1.80 0.42 -3.51
CA VAL A 23 -2.09 0.47 -4.95
C VAL A 23 -2.76 1.80 -5.29
N SER A 24 -2.45 2.38 -6.44
CA SER A 24 -3.09 3.61 -6.86
C SER A 24 -4.56 3.45 -7.19
N ALA A 25 -5.37 4.36 -6.64
CA ALA A 25 -6.80 4.41 -6.94
C ALA A 25 -7.07 4.90 -8.37
N ALA A 26 -6.08 5.54 -9.01
CA ALA A 26 -6.19 6.02 -10.38
C ALA A 26 -6.03 4.90 -11.44
N GLY A 27 -5.82 3.64 -11.03
CA GLY A 27 -5.68 2.51 -11.97
C GLY A 27 -4.39 2.52 -12.80
N THR A 28 -3.44 3.41 -12.47
CA THR A 28 -2.16 3.61 -13.18
C THR A 28 -1.15 2.46 -13.01
N GLY A 29 -1.44 1.50 -12.14
CA GLY A 29 -0.49 0.43 -11.77
C GLY A 29 0.60 0.86 -10.78
N TYR A 30 0.65 2.13 -10.35
CA TYR A 30 1.61 2.59 -9.35
C TYR A 30 1.33 1.90 -8.00
N CYS A 31 2.35 1.25 -7.44
CA CYS A 31 2.27 0.57 -6.15
C CYS A 31 3.50 0.84 -5.28
N TYR A 32 3.30 0.92 -3.97
CA TYR A 32 4.40 1.09 -2.99
C TYR A 32 4.20 0.19 -1.77
N ASN A 33 5.30 -0.21 -1.13
CA ASN A 33 5.24 -1.04 0.08
C ASN A 33 5.33 -0.16 1.33
N ILE A 34 4.50 -0.46 2.34
CA ILE A 34 4.53 0.21 3.65
C ILE A 34 4.19 -0.77 4.75
N LYS A 35 4.73 -0.53 5.95
CA LYS A 35 4.36 -1.28 7.15
C LYS A 35 3.18 -0.59 7.83
N ARG A 36 2.14 -1.34 8.18
CA ARG A 36 1.01 -0.84 8.98
C ARG A 36 0.79 -1.73 10.19
N ALA A 37 0.17 -1.22 11.24
CA ALA A 37 -0.22 -2.07 12.36
C ALA A 37 -1.32 -3.06 11.93
N ARG A 38 -1.26 -4.30 12.44
CA ARG A 38 -2.19 -5.38 12.05
C ARG A 38 -3.65 -5.05 12.39
N LEU A 39 -3.87 -4.45 13.56
CA LEU A 39 -5.20 -4.11 14.10
C LEU A 39 -5.71 -2.74 13.66
N GLN A 40 -4.93 -1.99 12.88
CA GLN A 40 -5.34 -0.67 12.39
C GLN A 40 -6.30 -0.80 11.21
N GLU A 41 -7.20 0.17 11.06
CA GLU A 41 -8.12 0.28 9.92
C GLU A 41 -7.38 0.36 8.57
N LYS A 42 -8.15 0.16 7.49
CA LYS A 42 -7.61 0.15 6.12
C LYS A 42 -6.92 1.48 5.82
N LEU A 43 -5.61 1.43 5.56
CA LEU A 43 -4.82 2.61 5.24
C LEU A 43 -5.23 3.16 3.87
N VAL A 44 -5.66 4.43 3.85
CA VAL A 44 -5.89 5.22 2.65
C VAL A 44 -4.94 6.41 2.72
N LEU A 45 -4.08 6.55 1.71
CA LEU A 45 -3.09 7.63 1.67
C LEU A 45 -3.26 8.44 0.38
N LEU A 46 -3.32 9.76 0.54
CA LEU A 46 -3.17 10.71 -0.56
C LEU A 46 -1.67 10.94 -0.79
N LYS A 47 -1.14 10.36 -1.86
CA LYS A 47 0.26 10.48 -2.26
C LYS A 47 0.30 10.74 -3.75
N TYR A 48 1.26 11.54 -4.18
CA TYR A 48 1.50 11.81 -5.60
C TYR A 48 1.79 10.52 -6.35
N ASP A 49 1.07 10.34 -7.46
CA ASP A 49 1.27 9.26 -8.41
C ASP A 49 2.01 9.81 -9.64
N PRO A 50 3.30 9.50 -9.83
CA PRO A 50 4.07 10.02 -10.95
C PRO A 50 3.61 9.47 -12.31
N ILE A 51 2.92 8.32 -12.33
CA ILE A 51 2.43 7.70 -13.57
C ILE A 51 1.19 8.44 -14.06
N GLY A 52 0.32 8.88 -13.15
CA GLY A 52 -0.91 9.59 -13.49
C GLY A 52 -0.70 10.93 -14.21
N LYS A 53 0.49 11.56 -14.05
CA LYS A 53 0.84 12.79 -14.76
C LYS A 53 1.44 12.56 -16.15
N ASN A 54 1.97 11.37 -16.43
CA ASN A 54 2.66 11.09 -17.69
C ASN A 54 1.71 10.74 -18.85
N LEU A 55 0.39 10.69 -18.64
CA LEU A 55 -0.59 10.46 -19.70
C LEU A 55 -1.12 11.76 -20.32
N ARG A 56 -0.33 12.83 -20.44
CA ARG A 56 -0.63 14.00 -21.29
C ARG A 56 0.66 14.76 -21.67
N HIS A 57 1.30 14.33 -22.75
CA HIS A 57 1.74 15.10 -23.94
C HIS A 57 2.82 14.31 -24.69
#